data_AF-A0A380FNC1-F1
#
_entry.id   AF-A0A380FNC1-F1
#
_cell.length_a   1.000
_cell.length_b   1.000
_cell.length_c   1.000
_cell.angle_alpha   90.00
_cell.angle_beta   90.00
_cell.angle_gamma   90.00
#
_symmetry.space_group_name_H-M   'P 1'
#
loop_
_entity.id
_entity.type
_entity.pdbx_description
1 polymer ?
#
loop_
_entity_poly.entity_id
_entity_poly.type
_entity_poly.pdbx_seq_one_letter_code
_entity_poly.pdbx_strand_id
1 'polypeptide(L)'
;MISSLTVRKDYSTEFTRCINQIIILLPLNKPCKVNLNGIILSVDNGLIINNSDLYQMIKLDDVVELKIPLPIFFEQEQFLSNCYFDFAQIRNTDQFRTLVLQILYNEAYLTNGQLHYVADIV
;
A
#
# COMPACT_ATOMS: atom_id res chain seq x y z
N MET A 1 12.74 -8.98 7.46
CA MET A 1 11.30 -8.63 7.31
C MET A 1 11.15 -8.07 5.93
N ILE A 2 10.14 -8.49 5.17
CA ILE A 2 10.09 -8.22 3.73
C ILE A 2 8.88 -7.33 3.45
N SER A 3 9.07 -6.29 2.66
CA SER A 3 7.96 -5.54 2.06
C SER A 3 7.14 -6.45 1.15
N SER A 4 5.89 -6.10 0.89
CA SER A 4 5.09 -6.85 -0.08
C SER A 4 4.35 -5.90 -1.00
N LEU A 5 4.48 -6.10 -2.31
CA LEU A 5 3.75 -5.39 -3.32
C LEU A 5 2.79 -6.36 -4.00
N THR A 6 1.49 -6.09 -3.96
CA THR A 6 0.46 -7.01 -4.46
C THR A 6 -0.62 -6.27 -5.24
N VAL A 7 -1.19 -6.91 -6.27
CA VAL A 7 -2.43 -6.43 -6.91
C VAL A 7 -3.60 -7.16 -6.27
N ARG A 8 -4.52 -6.41 -5.68
CA ARG A 8 -5.73 -6.92 -5.03
C ARG A 8 -6.92 -6.77 -5.97
N LYS A 9 -7.68 -7.85 -6.12
CA LYS A 9 -8.92 -7.90 -6.89
C LYS A 9 -10.01 -8.60 -6.08
N ASP A 10 -11.23 -8.07 -6.13
CA ASP A 10 -12.39 -8.54 -5.36
C ASP A 10 -12.07 -8.78 -3.88
N TYR A 11 -11.27 -7.88 -3.29
CA TYR A 11 -10.68 -8.08 -1.97
C TYR A 11 -11.38 -7.24 -0.91
N SER A 12 -11.59 -7.83 0.27
CA SER A 12 -12.08 -7.12 1.45
C SER A 12 -11.35 -7.64 2.68
N THR A 13 -11.24 -6.81 3.70
CA THR A 13 -10.69 -7.22 4.99
C THR A 13 -11.74 -7.13 6.08
N GLU A 14 -11.46 -7.78 7.20
CA GLU A 14 -12.11 -7.42 8.46
C GLU A 14 -11.64 -6.04 8.91
N PHE A 15 -12.39 -5.45 9.85
CA PHE A 15 -11.98 -4.22 10.50
C PHE A 15 -10.90 -4.53 11.53
N THR A 16 -9.67 -4.16 11.20
CA THR A 16 -8.48 -4.54 11.94
C THR A 16 -7.55 -3.35 12.14
N ARG A 17 -6.58 -3.51 13.05
CA ARG A 17 -5.55 -2.50 13.28
C ARG A 17 -4.34 -2.77 12.39
N CYS A 18 -3.81 -1.74 11.76
CA CYS A 18 -2.52 -1.77 11.11
C CYS A 18 -1.42 -1.79 12.17
N ILE A 19 -0.60 -2.83 12.21
CA ILE A 19 0.42 -3.02 13.26
C ILE A 19 1.78 -3.22 12.61
N ASN A 20 2.78 -2.46 13.08
CA ASN A 20 4.19 -2.56 12.70
C ASN A 20 4.46 -2.43 11.19
N GLN A 21 3.60 -1.72 10.47
CA GLN A 21 3.77 -1.46 9.05
C GLN A 21 3.02 -0.18 8.65
N ILE A 22 3.33 0.31 7.46
CA ILE A 22 2.45 1.19 6.70
C ILE A 22 1.93 0.45 5.48
N ILE A 23 0.72 0.79 5.04
CA ILE A 23 0.13 0.24 3.82
C ILE A 23 -0.17 1.40 2.88
N ILE A 24 0.37 1.36 1.67
CA ILE A 24 0.05 2.30 0.61
C ILE A 24 -0.92 1.62 -0.36
N LEU A 25 -2.06 2.26 -0.59
CA LEU A 25 -3.07 1.82 -1.55
C LEU A 25 -3.05 2.75 -2.75
N LEU A 26 -2.97 2.15 -3.94
CA LEU A 26 -3.01 2.86 -5.22
C LEU A 26 -4.10 2.23 -6.11
N PRO A 27 -5.28 2.88 -6.24
CA PRO A 27 -6.32 2.42 -7.14
C PRO A 27 -5.88 2.52 -8.60
N LEU A 28 -6.06 1.45 -9.39
CA LEU A 28 -5.62 1.43 -10.79
C LEU A 28 -6.66 2.00 -11.74
N ASN A 29 -7.90 1.52 -11.65
CA ASN A 29 -8.93 1.86 -12.62
C ASN A 29 -10.08 2.66 -12.01
N LYS A 30 -10.51 2.27 -10.80
CA LYS A 30 -11.69 2.85 -10.14
C LYS A 30 -11.33 3.26 -8.73
N PRO A 31 -12.02 4.28 -8.19
CA PRO A 31 -11.86 4.65 -6.80
C PRO A 31 -12.19 3.47 -5.89
N CYS A 32 -11.43 3.31 -4.82
CA CYS A 32 -11.63 2.22 -3.88
C CYS A 32 -12.21 2.75 -2.56
N LYS A 33 -12.94 1.89 -1.83
CA LYS A 33 -13.57 2.28 -0.56
C LYS A 33 -12.81 1.70 0.61
N VAL A 34 -12.41 2.56 1.53
CA VAL A 34 -11.70 2.19 2.75
C VAL A 34 -12.41 2.84 3.92
N ASN A 35 -12.78 2.04 4.91
CA ASN A 35 -13.14 2.57 6.21
C ASN A 35 -11.84 2.76 7.01
N LEU A 36 -11.49 4.00 7.32
CA LEU A 36 -10.30 4.36 8.09
C LEU A 36 -10.74 5.08 9.36
N ASN A 37 -10.37 4.52 10.51
CA ASN A 37 -10.71 5.01 11.85
C ASN A 37 -12.21 5.29 12.05
N GLY A 38 -13.07 4.50 11.40
CA GLY A 38 -14.54 4.61 11.48
C GLY A 38 -15.16 5.51 10.41
N ILE A 39 -14.36 6.14 9.55
CA ILE A 39 -14.83 7.01 8.47
C ILE A 39 -14.67 6.29 7.13
N ILE A 40 -15.76 6.20 6.35
CA ILE A 40 -15.71 5.62 5.01
C ILE A 40 -15.21 6.68 4.02
N LEU A 41 -14.08 6.39 3.40
CA LEU A 41 -13.41 7.21 2.41
C LEU A 41 -13.53 6.57 1.02
N SER A 42 -13.72 7.40 0.00
CA SER A 42 -13.49 7.05 -1.40
C SER A 42 -12.09 7.52 -1.76
N VAL A 43 -11.24 6.61 -2.25
CA VAL A 43 -9.84 6.86 -2.55
C VAL A 43 -9.65 6.81 -4.06
N ASP A 44 -9.34 7.95 -4.67
CA ASP A 44 -9.14 8.07 -6.11
C ASP A 44 -7.66 7.93 -6.51
N ASN A 45 -6.77 8.68 -5.84
CA ASN A 45 -5.35 8.77 -6.21
C ASN A 45 -4.48 7.80 -5.40
N GLY A 46 -4.74 7.72 -4.11
CA GLY A 46 -4.06 6.82 -3.20
C GLY A 46 -4.30 7.19 -1.74
N LEU A 47 -3.95 6.26 -0.86
CA LEU A 47 -4.12 6.39 0.58
C LEU A 47 -2.95 5.71 1.29
N ILE A 48 -2.46 6.31 2.37
CA ILE A 48 -1.55 5.65 3.30
C ILE A 48 -2.34 5.30 4.56
N ILE A 49 -2.35 4.02 4.91
CA ILE A 49 -2.83 3.51 6.19
C ILE A 49 -1.61 3.40 7.11
N ASN A 50 -1.61 4.20 8.17
CA ASN A 50 -0.47 4.32 9.06
C ASN A 50 -0.45 3.20 10.10
N ASN A 51 0.70 3.03 10.74
CA ASN A 51 0.78 2.19 11.92
C ASN A 51 -0.21 2.69 12.99
N SER A 52 -0.87 1.74 13.65
CA SER A 52 -1.92 1.95 14.64
C SER A 52 -3.28 2.43 14.12
N ASP A 53 -3.44 2.74 12.82
CA ASP A 53 -4.76 3.03 12.24
C ASP A 53 -5.67 1.79 12.30
N LEU A 54 -6.95 2.01 12.60
CA LEU A 54 -7.99 1.01 12.37
C LEU A 54 -8.47 1.14 10.92
N TYR A 55 -8.51 0.04 10.18
CA TYR A 55 -8.92 0.09 8.79
C TYR A 55 -9.73 -1.15 8.38
N GLN A 56 -10.56 -0.96 7.36
CA GLN A 56 -11.23 -2.03 6.63
C GLN A 56 -11.25 -1.68 5.15
N MET A 57 -10.77 -2.61 4.33
CA MET A 57 -10.87 -2.54 2.88
C MET A 57 -12.22 -3.09 2.45
N ILE A 58 -12.98 -2.31 1.67
CA ILE A 58 -14.37 -2.64 1.30
C ILE A 58 -14.44 -2.83 -0.21
N LYS A 59 -14.53 -4.10 -0.64
CA LYS A 59 -14.69 -4.50 -2.06
C LYS A 59 -13.72 -3.76 -2.99
N LEU A 60 -12.43 -3.87 -2.70
CA LEU A 60 -11.38 -3.32 -3.56
C LEU A 60 -11.37 -4.09 -4.88
N ASP A 61 -11.30 -3.35 -5.98
CA ASP A 61 -11.21 -3.87 -7.35
C ASP A 61 -10.04 -3.15 -8.04
N ASP A 62 -9.11 -3.94 -8.61
CA ASP A 62 -7.87 -3.46 -9.23
C ASP A 62 -7.10 -2.41 -8.40
N VAL A 63 -6.68 -2.76 -7.18
CA VAL A 63 -5.89 -1.88 -6.29
C VAL A 63 -4.51 -2.47 -6.06
N VAL A 64 -3.46 -1.66 -6.21
CA VAL A 64 -2.12 -2.03 -5.76
C VAL A 64 -2.01 -1.75 -4.27
N GLU A 65 -1.63 -2.78 -3.52
CA GLU A 65 -1.36 -2.73 -2.09
C GLU A 65 0.14 -2.96 -1.86
N LEU A 66 0.81 -1.93 -1.32
CA LEU A 66 2.19 -1.98 -0.90
C LEU A 66 2.26 -1.95 0.64
N LYS A 67 2.77 -3.02 1.25
CA LYS A 67 3.02 -3.11 2.70
C LYS A 67 4.50 -2.94 2.96
N ILE A 68 4.83 -1.98 3.83
CA ILE A 68 6.20 -1.71 4.23
C ILE A 68 6.29 -1.86 5.75
N PRO A 69 6.99 -2.90 6.26
CA PRO A 69 7.24 -3.03 7.68
C PRO A 69 7.93 -1.80 8.26
N LEU A 70 7.44 -1.31 9.41
CA LEU A 70 8.05 -0.19 10.11
C LEU A 70 9.55 -0.38 10.38
N PRO A 71 10.04 -1.61 10.64
CA PRO A 71 11.47 -1.81 10.87
C PRO A 71 12.40 -1.42 9.72
N ILE A 72 11.93 -1.43 8.48
CA ILE A 72 12.71 -0.96 7.33
C ILE A 72 13.01 0.56 7.47
N PHE A 73 12.08 1.31 8.05
CA PHE A 73 12.29 2.75 8.30
C PHE A 73 13.27 3.01 9.45
N PHE A 74 13.35 2.14 10.46
CA PHE A 74 14.31 2.31 11.57
C PHE A 74 15.76 2.22 11.09
N GLU A 75 16.03 1.36 10.11
CA GLU A 75 17.37 1.20 9.53
C GLU A 75 17.82 2.46 8.78
N GLN A 76 16.86 3.19 8.19
CA GLN A 76 17.14 4.41 7.45
C GLN A 76 17.16 5.65 8.37
N GLU A 77 16.10 5.87 9.15
CA GLU A 77 15.94 7.03 10.03
C GLU A 77 14.96 6.74 11.18
N GLN A 78 15.46 6.69 12.43
CA GLN A 78 14.69 6.24 13.59
C GLN A 78 13.39 7.04 13.84
N PHE A 79 13.37 8.33 13.50
CA PHE A 79 12.21 9.20 13.73
C PHE A 79 11.01 8.85 12.84
N LEU A 80 11.23 8.22 11.68
CA LEU A 80 10.18 7.88 10.72
C LEU A 80 9.16 6.87 11.26
N SER A 81 9.57 6.06 12.25
CA SER A 81 8.72 5.06 12.89
C SER A 81 7.50 5.61 13.63
N ASN A 82 7.59 6.86 14.08
CA ASN A 82 6.53 7.55 14.81
C ASN A 82 5.84 8.61 13.95
N CYS A 83 6.21 8.72 12.68
CA CYS A 83 5.61 9.67 11.77
C CYS A 83 4.22 9.21 11.33
N TYR A 84 3.36 10.19 11.09
CA TYR A 84 2.12 10.01 10.35
C TYR A 84 2.35 10.43 8.91
N PHE A 85 2.17 9.48 7.99
CA PHE A 85 2.36 9.70 6.57
C PHE A 85 1.03 10.10 5.91
N ASP A 86 1.09 11.15 5.11
CA ASP A 86 -0.05 11.69 4.36
C ASP A 86 0.23 11.57 2.85
N PHE A 87 -0.64 10.86 2.14
CA PHE A 87 -0.52 10.65 0.70
C PHE A 87 -0.58 11.98 -0.08
N ALA A 88 -1.33 12.97 0.41
CA ALA A 88 -1.48 14.26 -0.26
C ALA A 88 -0.17 15.08 -0.30
N GLN A 89 0.81 14.73 0.55
CA GLN A 89 2.12 15.39 0.57
C GLN A 89 3.09 14.86 -0.51
N ILE A 90 2.71 13.82 -1.24
CA ILE A 90 3.52 13.28 -2.34
C ILE A 90 3.45 14.26 -3.51
N ARG A 91 4.57 14.96 -3.77
CA ARG A 91 4.64 16.02 -4.79
C ARG A 91 4.46 15.52 -6.24
N ASN A 92 4.79 14.25 -6.52
CA ASN A 92 4.72 13.65 -7.86
C ASN A 92 4.02 12.28 -7.82
N THR A 93 2.71 12.27 -7.59
CA THR A 93 1.91 11.03 -7.49
C THR A 93 1.97 10.17 -8.74
N ASP A 94 1.99 10.78 -9.93
CA ASP A 94 2.06 10.03 -11.20
C ASP A 94 3.39 9.32 -11.40
N GLN A 95 4.49 9.96 -11.02
CA GLN A 95 5.82 9.36 -11.06
C GLN A 95 5.93 8.21 -10.06
N PHE A 96 5.43 8.42 -8.82
CA PHE A 96 5.39 7.38 -7.80
C PHE A 96 4.60 6.16 -8.29
N ARG A 97 3.41 6.39 -8.84
CA ARG A 97 2.56 5.33 -9.39
C ARG A 97 3.23 4.59 -10.55
N THR A 98 3.88 5.32 -11.46
CA THR A 98 4.63 4.74 -12.57
C THR A 98 5.75 3.83 -12.06
N LEU A 99 6.51 4.28 -11.06
CA LEU A 99 7.59 3.50 -10.46
C LEU A 99 7.07 2.21 -9.81
N VAL A 100 5.98 2.30 -9.04
CA VAL A 100 5.35 1.10 -8.42
C VAL A 100 4.86 0.12 -9.49
N LEU A 101 4.25 0.61 -10.57
CA LEU A 101 3.77 -0.23 -11.68
C LEU A 101 4.93 -0.87 -12.46
N GLN A 102 6.05 -0.15 -12.63
CA GLN A 102 7.24 -0.69 -13.26
C GLN A 102 7.85 -1.82 -12.44
N ILE A 103 7.90 -1.69 -11.12
CA ILE A 103 8.35 -2.77 -10.22
C ILE A 103 7.45 -4.00 -10.40
N LEU A 104 6.12 -3.82 -10.37
CA LEU A 104 5.16 -4.89 -10.61
C LEU A 104 5.37 -5.58 -11.97
N TYR A 105 5.57 -4.79 -13.02
CA TYR A 105 5.77 -5.30 -14.37
C TYR A 105 7.07 -6.11 -14.50
N ASN A 106 8.17 -5.57 -13.96
CA ASN A 106 9.48 -6.21 -13.99
C ASN A 106 9.46 -7.55 -13.23
N GLU A 107 8.82 -7.60 -12.07
CA GLU A 107 8.70 -8.86 -11.33
C GLU A 107 7.81 -9.88 -12.04
N ALA A 108 6.66 -9.47 -12.58
CA ALA A 108 5.78 -10.37 -13.32
C ALA A 108 6.46 -10.97 -14.56
N TYR A 109 7.36 -10.20 -15.20
CA TYR A 109 8.18 -10.65 -16.31
C TYR A 109 9.22 -11.69 -15.87
N LEU A 110 9.84 -11.51 -14.70
CA LEU A 110 10.84 -12.43 -14.15
C LEU A 110 10.24 -13.75 -13.66
N THR A 111 8.96 -13.78 -13.25
CA THR A 111 8.28 -14.97 -12.72
C THR A 111 7.43 -15.75 -13.75
N ASN A 112 7.59 -15.51 -15.05
CA ASN A 112 6.82 -16.17 -16.13
C ASN A 112 5.30 -16.11 -15.92
N GLY A 113 4.77 -14.98 -15.43
CA GLY A 113 3.32 -14.75 -15.32
C GLY A 113 2.63 -15.43 -14.12
N GLN A 114 3.35 -16.07 -13.20
CA GLN A 114 2.80 -16.47 -11.91
C GLN A 114 3.04 -15.37 -10.87
N LEU A 115 1.95 -14.68 -10.49
CA LEU A 115 1.95 -13.64 -9.47
C LEU A 115 1.92 -14.28 -8.06
N HIS A 116 3.05 -14.82 -7.62
CA HIS A 116 3.28 -15.19 -6.22
C HIS A 116 4.20 -14.14 -5.58
N TYR A 117 3.62 -13.27 -4.74
CA TYR A 117 4.21 -12.01 -4.31
C TYR A 117 5.02 -12.11 -3.00
N VAL A 118 6.34 -11.88 -3.06
CA VAL A 118 7.19 -11.40 -1.97
C VAL A 118 8.31 -10.58 -2.63
N ALA A 119 8.28 -9.25 -2.50
CA ALA A 119 9.25 -8.37 -3.13
C ALA A 119 10.02 -7.58 -2.07
N ASP A 120 11.32 -7.81 -1.96
CA ASP A 120 12.24 -6.99 -1.19
C ASP A 120 12.42 -5.65 -1.91
N ILE A 121 11.74 -4.62 -1.42
CA ILE A 121 11.98 -3.23 -1.81
C ILE A 121 13.00 -2.70 -0.81
N VAL A 122 14.26 -2.70 -1.22
CA VAL A 122 15.40 -2.08 -0.51
C VAL A 122 15.50 -0.61 -0.87
#